data_AF-A0AA51LXV2-F1
#
_entry.id   AF-A0AA51LXV2-F1
#
_cell.length_a   1.000
_cell.length_b   1.000
_cell.length_c   1.000
_cell.angle_alpha   90.00
_cell.angle_beta   90.00
_cell.angle_gamma   90.00
#
_symmetry.space_group_name_H-M   'P 1'
#
loop_
_entity.id
_entity.type
_entity.pdbx_description
1 polymer ?
#
loop_
_entity_poly.entity_id
_entity_poly.type
_entity_poly.pdbx_seq_one_letter_code
_entity_poly.pdbx_strand_id
1 'polypeptide(L)'
;MPKIDWLPNPDRGTAISVGFDGSENNDFTAIRCETRDGLQFTPRYGPDRRPTIWDPAQWGGQIPRAEVHAAVDEIFSTWQVSRMYCDPQDWYSEIGDWALEHGEEHVFEWATNRVRQMYDAIRRFETDLATGRIRHDGCPITAVHIANARKVAKPGQKYILGKPADHQKIDAAMASILAHEAAADARESGWEDDVDSRMFCFG
;
A
#
# COMPACT_ATOMS: atom_id res chain seq x y z
N MET A 1 6.54 3.58 -25.78
CA MET A 1 6.14 3.22 -24.40
C MET A 1 4.66 2.86 -24.44
N PRO A 2 4.24 1.68 -23.96
CA PRO A 2 2.81 1.37 -23.89
C PRO A 2 2.11 2.46 -23.08
N LYS A 3 0.93 2.86 -23.55
CA LYS A 3 0.10 3.90 -22.93
C LYS A 3 -0.23 3.43 -21.52
N ILE A 4 0.20 4.19 -20.52
CA ILE A 4 -0.16 3.90 -19.13
C ILE A 4 -1.63 4.32 -18.99
N ASP A 5 -2.51 3.34 -18.90
CA ASP A 5 -3.97 3.55 -18.96
C ASP A 5 -4.60 4.03 -17.63
N TRP A 6 -3.80 4.53 -16.68
CA TRP A 6 -4.29 5.02 -15.39
C TRP A 6 -3.50 6.21 -14.85
N LEU A 7 -4.05 6.91 -13.84
CA LEU A 7 -3.57 8.20 -13.37
C LEU A 7 -2.07 8.21 -13.04
N PRO A 8 -1.35 9.34 -13.23
CA PRO A 8 0.06 9.46 -12.85
C PRO A 8 0.24 9.37 -11.32
N ASN A 9 1.48 9.13 -10.87
CA ASN A 9 1.78 9.20 -9.45
C ASN A 9 1.63 10.67 -8.98
N PRO A 10 1.35 10.92 -7.70
CA PRO A 10 1.41 12.27 -7.13
C PRO A 10 2.80 12.91 -7.28
N ASP A 11 2.84 14.24 -7.20
CA ASP A 11 4.08 15.00 -7.26
C ASP A 11 5.06 14.58 -6.16
N ARG A 12 6.36 14.73 -6.42
CA ARG A 12 7.40 14.46 -5.42
C ARG A 12 7.17 15.34 -4.19
N GLY A 13 7.45 14.81 -3.01
CA GLY A 13 7.22 15.47 -1.73
C GLY A 13 5.77 15.42 -1.23
N THR A 14 4.81 14.91 -2.02
CA THR A 14 3.44 14.68 -1.53
C THR A 14 3.48 13.80 -0.28
N ALA A 15 2.73 14.17 0.76
CA ALA A 15 2.59 13.37 1.97
C ALA A 15 1.70 12.15 1.71
N ILE A 16 2.23 10.96 2.02
CA ILE A 16 1.56 9.68 1.77
C ILE A 16 1.64 8.73 2.96
N SER A 17 0.73 7.77 3.01
CA SER A 17 0.87 6.53 3.75
C SER A 17 1.15 5.39 2.77
N VAL A 18 1.65 4.28 3.29
CA VAL A 18 2.05 3.10 2.51
C VAL A 18 1.46 1.85 3.15
N GLY A 19 0.98 0.93 2.32
CA GLY A 19 0.55 -0.40 2.70
C GLY A 19 1.34 -1.43 1.92
N PHE A 20 1.97 -2.37 2.61
CA PHE A 20 2.76 -3.46 2.05
C PHE A 20 2.13 -4.81 2.42
N ASP A 21 1.82 -5.60 1.40
CA ASP A 21 1.34 -6.98 1.52
C ASP A 21 2.32 -7.90 0.80
N GLY A 22 3.03 -8.74 1.56
CA GLY A 22 4.18 -9.51 1.09
C GLY A 22 3.90 -11.01 0.95
N SER A 23 4.58 -11.65 -0.02
CA SER A 23 4.60 -13.11 -0.19
C SER A 23 6.00 -13.57 -0.61
N GLU A 24 6.26 -14.88 -0.57
CA GLU A 24 7.53 -15.46 -1.05
C GLU A 24 7.44 -15.97 -2.50
N ASN A 25 6.40 -16.73 -2.88
CA ASN A 25 6.43 -17.52 -4.11
C ASN A 25 5.07 -17.86 -4.79
N ASN A 26 3.93 -17.75 -4.09
CA ASN A 26 2.61 -18.09 -4.67
C ASN A 26 1.70 -16.88 -4.88
N ASP A 27 1.55 -16.05 -3.86
CA ASP A 27 0.71 -14.86 -3.91
C ASP A 27 1.56 -13.67 -4.39
N PHE A 28 0.91 -12.59 -4.83
CA PHE A 28 1.65 -11.43 -5.30
C PHE A 28 2.21 -10.67 -4.10
N THR A 29 3.29 -9.95 -4.30
CA THR A 29 3.68 -8.88 -3.35
C THR A 29 3.19 -7.55 -3.92
N ALA A 30 2.63 -6.69 -3.07
CA ALA A 30 2.09 -5.41 -3.49
C ALA A 30 2.39 -4.30 -2.49
N ILE A 31 2.76 -3.14 -3.03
CA ILE A 31 2.76 -1.86 -2.31
C ILE A 31 1.69 -0.97 -2.91
N ARG A 32 0.85 -0.40 -2.04
CA ARG A 32 -0.12 0.64 -2.38
C ARG A 32 0.11 1.84 -1.47
N CYS A 33 -0.23 3.03 -1.96
CA CYS A 33 -0.07 4.26 -1.20
C CYS A 33 -1.36 5.07 -1.19
N GLU A 34 -1.55 5.88 -0.14
CA GLU A 34 -2.65 6.83 -0.04
C GLU A 34 -2.11 8.22 0.26
N THR A 35 -2.52 9.23 -0.51
CA THR A 35 -2.24 10.63 -0.15
C THR A 35 -3.09 11.05 1.03
N ARG A 36 -2.68 12.12 1.74
CA ARG A 36 -3.47 12.67 2.85
C ARG A 36 -4.94 12.97 2.48
N ASP A 37 -5.21 13.43 1.26
CA ASP A 37 -6.56 13.74 0.76
C ASP A 37 -7.33 12.52 0.22
N GLY A 38 -6.79 11.30 0.36
CA GLY A 38 -7.51 10.05 0.07
C GLY A 38 -7.34 9.52 -1.36
N LEU A 39 -6.31 9.93 -2.11
CA LEU A 39 -5.97 9.27 -3.37
C LEU A 39 -5.15 8.01 -3.11
N GLN A 40 -5.77 6.85 -3.34
CA GLN A 40 -5.15 5.54 -3.38
C GLN A 40 -4.48 5.31 -4.74
N PHE A 41 -3.18 5.00 -4.77
CA PHE A 41 -2.43 4.77 -6.01
C PHE A 41 -1.45 3.60 -5.91
N THR A 42 -1.09 3.03 -7.07
CA THR A 42 -0.01 2.05 -7.21
C THR A 42 1.24 2.82 -7.60
N PRO A 43 2.23 2.96 -6.70
CA PRO A 43 3.51 3.53 -7.05
C PRO A 43 4.10 2.83 -8.28
N ARG A 44 4.86 3.61 -9.04
CA ARG A 44 5.65 3.10 -10.17
C ARG A 44 7.08 3.50 -9.91
N TYR A 45 7.97 2.52 -9.93
CA TYR A 45 9.37 2.66 -9.54
C TYR A 45 10.31 2.32 -10.71
N GLY A 46 11.55 2.76 -10.59
CA GLY A 46 12.63 2.51 -11.52
C GLY A 46 12.48 3.23 -12.87
N PRO A 47 13.50 3.11 -13.74
CA PRO A 47 13.52 3.78 -15.04
C PRO A 47 12.38 3.30 -15.97
N ASP A 48 11.96 2.04 -15.81
CA ASP A 48 10.88 1.43 -16.58
C ASP A 48 9.48 1.77 -16.04
N ARG A 49 9.40 2.46 -14.89
CA ARG A 49 8.14 2.79 -14.21
C ARG A 49 7.24 1.57 -13.98
N ARG A 50 7.82 0.47 -13.51
CA ARG A 50 7.07 -0.76 -13.21
C ARG A 50 6.12 -0.52 -12.03
N PRO A 51 4.90 -1.07 -12.04
CA PRO A 51 4.02 -0.99 -10.88
C PRO A 51 4.63 -1.77 -9.71
N THR A 52 4.42 -1.29 -8.48
CA THR A 52 4.83 -1.99 -7.25
C THR A 52 3.90 -3.15 -6.89
N ILE A 53 3.66 -4.02 -7.88
CA ILE A 53 2.87 -5.25 -7.76
C ILE A 53 3.62 -6.33 -8.53
N TRP A 54 4.13 -7.33 -7.82
CA TRP A 54 5.00 -8.37 -8.37
C TRP A 54 4.29 -9.72 -8.38
N ASP A 55 4.07 -10.24 -9.59
CA ASP A 55 3.59 -11.60 -9.84
C ASP A 55 4.78 -12.57 -9.84
N PRO A 56 4.91 -13.51 -8.88
CA PRO A 56 6.06 -14.40 -8.82
C PRO A 56 6.23 -15.23 -10.11
N ALA A 57 5.16 -15.50 -10.88
CA ALA A 57 5.27 -16.21 -12.16
C ALA A 57 6.11 -15.45 -13.21
N GLN A 58 6.21 -14.12 -13.09
CA GLN A 58 7.04 -13.27 -13.96
C GLN A 58 8.50 -13.21 -13.52
N TRP A 59 8.81 -13.78 -12.35
CA TRP A 59 10.11 -13.70 -11.68
C TRP A 59 10.66 -15.09 -11.30
N GLY A 60 10.34 -16.11 -12.10
CA GLY A 60 10.86 -17.46 -11.89
C GLY A 60 10.22 -18.22 -10.72
N GLY A 61 9.02 -17.81 -10.30
CA GLY A 61 8.26 -18.44 -9.22
C GLY A 61 8.58 -17.91 -7.83
N GLN A 62 9.32 -16.81 -7.70
CA GLN A 62 9.64 -16.18 -6.42
C GLN A 62 9.52 -14.66 -6.53
N ILE A 63 9.18 -14.00 -5.42
CA ILE A 63 9.12 -12.54 -5.38
C ILE A 63 10.55 -11.97 -5.46
N PRO A 64 10.81 -11.01 -6.37
CA PRO A 64 12.13 -10.41 -6.52
C PRO A 64 12.42 -9.43 -5.36
N ARG A 65 12.87 -9.92 -4.20
CA ARG A 65 13.08 -9.08 -3.00
C ARG A 65 13.88 -7.80 -3.28
N ALA A 66 14.94 -7.87 -4.07
CA ALA A 66 15.75 -6.69 -4.43
C ALA A 66 14.94 -5.59 -5.16
N GLU A 67 13.96 -5.95 -6.00
CA GLU A 67 13.09 -4.98 -6.66
C GLU A 67 12.10 -4.36 -5.68
N VAL A 68 11.65 -5.13 -4.68
CA VAL A 68 10.78 -4.62 -3.60
C VAL A 68 11.55 -3.61 -2.74
N HIS A 69 12.79 -3.93 -2.34
CA HIS A 69 13.67 -2.98 -1.64
C HIS A 69 13.86 -1.69 -2.44
N ALA A 70 14.25 -1.80 -3.72
CA ALA A 70 14.44 -0.63 -4.58
C ALA A 70 13.17 0.23 -4.70
N ALA A 71 11.99 -0.40 -4.74
CA ALA A 71 10.72 0.32 -4.75
C ALA A 71 10.43 1.03 -3.42
N VAL A 72 10.72 0.41 -2.27
CA VAL A 72 10.59 1.05 -0.96
C VAL A 72 11.50 2.27 -0.87
N ASP A 73 12.77 2.13 -1.24
CA ASP A 73 13.74 3.25 -1.21
C ASP A 73 13.31 4.39 -2.14
N GLU A 74 12.79 4.07 -3.33
CA GLU A 74 12.26 5.09 -4.24
C GLU A 74 11.01 5.77 -3.68
N ILE A 75 10.13 5.03 -2.98
CA ILE A 75 8.95 5.60 -2.32
C ILE A 75 9.37 6.61 -1.25
N PHE A 76 10.28 6.23 -0.35
CA PHE A 76 10.75 7.10 0.73
C PHE A 76 11.57 8.29 0.24
N SER A 77 12.32 8.14 -0.87
CA SER A 77 13.07 9.26 -1.47
C SER A 77 12.22 10.17 -2.36
N THR A 78 11.02 9.73 -2.76
CA THR A 78 10.13 10.48 -3.65
C THR A 78 9.03 11.21 -2.91
N TRP A 79 8.49 10.64 -1.84
CA TRP A 79 7.35 11.18 -1.10
C TRP A 79 7.64 11.29 0.39
N GLN A 80 6.88 12.12 1.09
CA GLN A 80 6.95 12.20 2.55
C GLN A 80 6.08 11.10 3.14
N VAL A 81 6.70 9.97 3.48
CA VAL A 81 6.00 8.82 4.07
C VAL A 81 5.71 9.13 5.53
N SER A 82 4.43 9.30 5.87
CA SER A 82 4.02 9.50 7.27
C SER A 82 3.98 8.17 8.02
N ARG A 83 3.46 7.11 7.37
CA ARG A 83 3.30 5.79 7.97
C ARG A 83 3.24 4.71 6.89
N MET A 84 3.95 3.61 7.12
CA MET A 84 3.97 2.40 6.33
C MET A 84 3.55 1.22 7.19
N TYR A 85 2.44 0.57 6.84
CA TYR A 85 1.99 -0.67 7.47
C TYR A 85 2.34 -1.87 6.59
N CYS A 86 3.06 -2.82 7.19
CA CYS A 86 3.58 -4.01 6.51
C CYS A 86 3.00 -5.27 7.11
N ASP A 87 2.41 -6.16 6.31
CA ASP A 87 2.13 -7.52 6.76
C ASP A 87 3.47 -8.27 6.96
N PRO A 88 3.81 -8.72 8.18
CA PRO A 88 5.15 -9.22 8.44
C PRO A 88 5.37 -10.66 7.99
N GLN A 89 4.31 -11.38 7.60
CA GLN A 89 4.45 -12.76 7.15
C GLN A 89 5.46 -12.86 5.98
N ASP A 90 6.49 -13.69 6.13
CA ASP A 90 7.62 -13.91 5.21
C ASP A 90 8.60 -12.74 5.02
N TRP A 91 8.39 -11.60 5.69
CA TRP A 91 9.13 -10.34 5.47
C TRP A 91 9.63 -9.65 6.75
N TYR A 92 9.62 -10.33 7.90
CA TYR A 92 10.01 -9.75 9.20
C TYR A 92 11.38 -9.04 9.18
N SER A 93 12.41 -9.66 8.60
CA SER A 93 13.76 -9.10 8.62
C SER A 93 13.86 -7.85 7.75
N GLU A 94 13.27 -7.89 6.55
CA GLU A 94 13.25 -6.75 5.62
C GLU A 94 12.48 -5.57 6.18
N ILE A 95 11.36 -5.82 6.87
CA ILE A 95 10.59 -4.75 7.54
C ILE A 95 11.41 -4.13 8.67
N GLY A 96 12.16 -4.94 9.43
CA GLY A 96 13.10 -4.44 10.43
C GLY A 96 14.22 -3.59 9.82
N ASP A 97 14.79 -4.03 8.69
CA ASP A 97 15.81 -3.28 7.97
C ASP A 97 15.25 -1.96 7.42
N TRP A 98 14.03 -1.96 6.87
CA TRP A 98 13.36 -0.74 6.42
C TRP A 98 13.07 0.23 7.57
N ALA A 99 12.71 -0.27 8.75
CA ALA A 99 12.53 0.58 9.92
C ALA A 99 13.84 1.23 10.38
N LEU A 100 14.96 0.49 10.34
CA LEU A 100 16.29 1.03 10.65
C LEU A 100 16.75 2.07 9.63
N GLU A 101 16.45 1.87 8.35
CA GLU A 101 16.89 2.73 7.25
C GLU A 101 16.02 3.99 7.10
N HIS A 102 14.69 3.82 7.15
CA HIS A 102 13.72 4.86 6.81
C HIS A 102 13.00 5.46 8.03
N GLY A 103 13.26 4.95 9.23
CA GLY A 103 12.73 5.45 10.50
C GLY A 103 11.71 4.51 11.15
N GLU A 104 11.95 4.16 12.41
CA GLU A 104 11.05 3.33 13.24
C GLU A 104 9.71 4.04 13.54
N GLU A 105 9.68 5.37 13.39
CA GLU A 105 8.47 6.20 13.46
C GLU A 105 7.60 6.13 12.20
N HIS A 106 8.11 5.54 11.11
CA HIS A 106 7.43 5.46 9.83
C HIS A 106 7.06 4.02 9.45
N VAL A 107 7.89 3.03 9.73
CA VAL A 107 7.68 1.63 9.31
C VAL A 107 7.19 0.78 10.46
N PHE A 108 6.02 0.15 10.30
CA PHE A 108 5.42 -0.69 11.35
C PHE A 108 4.94 -2.02 10.81
N GLU A 109 5.16 -3.08 11.59
CA GLU A 109 4.49 -4.36 11.40
C GLU A 109 2.99 -4.22 11.71
N TRP A 110 2.16 -4.72 10.80
CA TRP A 110 0.71 -4.76 10.93
C TRP A 110 0.20 -6.12 10.45
N ALA A 111 -0.01 -7.05 11.40
CA ALA A 111 -0.34 -8.43 11.07
C ALA A 111 -1.78 -8.60 10.55
N THR A 112 -1.94 -8.90 9.27
CA THR A 112 -3.25 -9.06 8.60
C THR A 112 -4.02 -10.29 9.10
N ASN A 113 -3.33 -11.27 9.67
CA ASN A 113 -3.92 -12.49 10.22
C ASN A 113 -4.77 -12.25 11.50
N ARG A 114 -4.72 -11.05 12.08
CA ARG A 114 -5.49 -10.67 13.27
C ARG A 114 -6.93 -10.30 12.89
N VAL A 115 -7.82 -11.29 12.94
CA VAL A 115 -9.23 -11.19 12.50
C VAL A 115 -9.97 -9.92 12.96
N ARG A 116 -9.85 -9.52 14.23
CA ARG A 116 -10.54 -8.32 14.73
C ARG A 116 -9.99 -7.05 14.07
N GLN A 117 -8.67 -6.90 14.08
CA GLN A 117 -7.97 -5.75 13.54
C GLN A 117 -8.24 -5.61 12.03
N MET A 118 -8.11 -6.72 11.29
CA MET A 118 -8.41 -6.75 9.86
C MET A 118 -9.88 -6.44 9.56
N TYR A 119 -10.82 -6.96 10.35
CA TYR A 119 -12.24 -6.63 10.20
C TYR A 119 -12.50 -5.13 10.38
N ASP A 120 -11.95 -4.53 11.44
CA ASP A 120 -12.15 -3.10 11.74
C ASP A 120 -11.58 -2.24 10.59
N ALA A 121 -10.39 -2.56 10.08
CA ALA A 121 -9.77 -1.90 8.92
C ALA A 121 -10.58 -2.07 7.63
N ILE A 122 -11.09 -3.28 7.34
CA ILE A 122 -11.97 -3.52 6.17
C ILE A 122 -13.23 -2.67 6.27
N ARG A 123 -13.85 -2.59 7.45
CA ARG A 123 -15.08 -1.81 7.65
C ARG A 123 -14.86 -0.33 7.43
N ARG A 124 -13.74 0.22 7.94
CA ARG A 124 -13.33 1.60 7.68
C ARG A 124 -13.15 1.84 6.18
N PHE A 125 -12.37 0.99 5.51
CA PHE A 125 -12.13 1.07 4.06
C PHE A 125 -13.43 1.03 3.24
N GLU A 126 -14.34 0.10 3.54
CA GLU A 126 -15.64 0.01 2.85
C GLU A 126 -16.48 1.28 3.02
N THR A 127 -16.53 1.84 4.24
CA THR A 127 -17.28 3.06 4.53
C THR A 127 -16.69 4.27 3.80
N ASP A 128 -15.37 4.41 3.82
CA ASP A 128 -14.69 5.55 3.20
C ASP A 128 -14.72 5.47 1.67
N LEU A 129 -14.68 4.25 1.11
CA LEU A 129 -14.92 4.03 -0.31
C LEU A 129 -16.35 4.39 -0.71
N ALA A 130 -17.35 3.91 0.04
CA ALA A 130 -18.76 4.14 -0.26
C ALA A 130 -19.16 5.62 -0.12
N THR A 131 -18.48 6.37 0.74
CA THR A 131 -18.73 7.81 0.96
C THR A 131 -17.87 8.72 0.07
N GLY A 132 -16.98 8.15 -0.75
CA GLY A 132 -16.11 8.91 -1.64
C GLY A 132 -14.96 9.65 -0.93
N ARG A 133 -14.63 9.27 0.32
CA ARG A 133 -13.47 9.78 1.05
C ARG A 133 -12.16 9.28 0.47
N ILE A 134 -12.18 8.08 -0.14
CA ILE A 134 -11.07 7.56 -0.91
C ILE A 134 -11.42 7.41 -2.39
N ARG A 135 -10.45 7.72 -3.24
CA ARG A 135 -10.49 7.62 -4.71
C ARG A 135 -9.28 6.84 -5.19
N HIS A 136 -9.37 6.15 -6.33
CA HIS A 136 -8.29 5.30 -6.81
C HIS A 136 -7.71 5.78 -8.15
N ASP A 137 -6.42 5.52 -8.35
CA ASP A 137 -5.65 5.86 -9.55
C ASP A 137 -6.12 5.17 -10.84
N GLY A 138 -6.90 4.10 -10.73
CA GLY A 138 -7.39 3.30 -11.85
C GLY A 138 -6.44 2.19 -12.28
N CYS A 139 -5.48 1.79 -11.43
CA CYS A 139 -4.58 0.67 -11.73
C CYS A 139 -5.39 -0.60 -12.08
N PRO A 140 -5.25 -1.17 -13.29
CA PRO A 140 -6.05 -2.31 -13.73
C PRO A 140 -5.72 -3.58 -12.93
N ILE A 141 -4.49 -3.71 -12.44
CA ILE A 141 -4.08 -4.83 -11.59
C ILE A 141 -4.82 -4.75 -10.25
N THR A 142 -4.77 -3.61 -9.58
CA THR A 142 -5.50 -3.39 -8.33
C THR A 142 -7.01 -3.57 -8.52
N ALA A 143 -7.58 -3.08 -9.63
CA ALA A 143 -9.00 -3.25 -9.94
C ALA A 143 -9.40 -4.74 -10.01
N VAL A 144 -8.57 -5.58 -10.64
CA VAL A 144 -8.78 -7.04 -10.68
C VAL A 144 -8.69 -7.66 -9.29
N HIS A 145 -7.71 -7.27 -8.47
CA HIS A 145 -7.54 -7.81 -7.11
C HIS A 145 -8.73 -7.44 -6.21
N ILE A 146 -9.22 -6.20 -6.30
CA ILE A 146 -10.44 -5.75 -5.61
C ILE A 146 -11.66 -6.54 -6.10
N ALA A 147 -11.81 -6.74 -7.42
CA ALA A 147 -12.92 -7.50 -7.99
C ALA A 147 -12.89 -9.00 -7.62
N ASN A 148 -11.71 -9.55 -7.33
CA ASN A 148 -11.55 -10.92 -6.85
C ASN A 148 -11.95 -11.07 -5.37
N ALA A 149 -11.74 -10.06 -4.53
CA ALA A 149 -11.93 -10.17 -3.09
C ALA A 149 -13.35 -10.60 -2.68
N ARG A 150 -13.45 -11.60 -1.78
CA ARG A 150 -14.71 -12.09 -1.22
C ARG A 150 -14.68 -12.05 0.30
N LYS A 151 -15.82 -11.77 0.92
CA LYS A 151 -15.96 -11.84 2.38
C LYS A 151 -15.97 -13.29 2.82
N VAL A 152 -15.06 -13.64 3.73
CA VAL A 152 -15.00 -14.96 4.37
C VAL A 152 -15.38 -14.80 5.83
N ALA A 153 -16.48 -15.44 6.22
CA ALA A 153 -17.02 -15.34 7.58
C ALA A 153 -16.02 -15.84 8.63
N LYS A 154 -16.01 -15.16 9.78
CA LYS A 154 -15.23 -15.49 10.97
C LYS A 154 -16.12 -15.43 12.22
N PRO A 155 -15.73 -16.06 13.34
CA PRO A 155 -16.51 -16.00 14.58
C PRO A 155 -16.79 -14.57 15.05
N GLY A 156 -17.92 -14.38 15.73
CA GLY A 156 -18.30 -13.10 16.32
C GLY A 156 -18.81 -12.04 15.33
N GLN A 157 -19.53 -12.46 14.28
CA GLN A 157 -20.09 -11.58 13.24
C GLN A 157 -19.03 -10.76 12.47
N LYS A 158 -17.84 -11.33 12.33
CA LYS A 158 -16.73 -10.71 11.60
C LYS A 158 -16.51 -11.42 10.28
N TYR A 159 -15.72 -10.79 9.42
CA TYR A 159 -15.20 -11.40 8.21
C TYR A 159 -13.83 -10.82 7.88
N ILE A 160 -13.09 -11.55 7.08
CA ILE A 160 -11.89 -11.06 6.39
C ILE A 160 -12.10 -11.16 4.88
N LEU A 161 -11.16 -10.68 4.09
CA LEU A 161 -11.12 -10.95 2.66
C LEU A 161 -10.45 -12.28 2.38
N GLY A 162 -10.92 -12.97 1.34
CA GLY A 162 -10.32 -14.18 0.82
C GLY A 162 -10.51 -14.28 -0.69
N LYS A 163 -9.69 -15.14 -1.30
CA LYS A 163 -9.71 -15.43 -2.73
C LYS A 163 -10.79 -16.48 -3.08
N PRO A 164 -11.55 -16.31 -4.18
CA PRO A 164 -12.51 -17.32 -4.63
C PRO A 164 -11.83 -18.59 -5.17
N ALA A 165 -10.67 -18.44 -5.79
CA ALA A 165 -9.79 -19.51 -6.23
C ALA A 165 -8.33 -19.05 -6.10
N ASP A 166 -7.36 -19.97 -6.07
CA ASP A 166 -5.97 -19.62 -5.80
C ASP A 166 -5.36 -18.62 -6.79
N HIS A 167 -5.69 -18.74 -8.09
CA HIS A 167 -5.24 -17.82 -9.13
C HIS A 167 -5.93 -16.45 -9.11
N GLN A 168 -7.00 -16.28 -8.31
CA GLN A 168 -7.74 -15.02 -8.18
C GLN A 168 -7.16 -14.20 -7.02
N LYS A 169 -5.94 -13.71 -7.24
CA LYS A 169 -5.13 -12.99 -6.25
C LYS A 169 -5.81 -11.70 -5.77
N ILE A 170 -5.52 -11.31 -4.52
CA ILE A 170 -6.14 -10.18 -3.81
C ILE A 170 -5.12 -9.26 -3.12
N ASP A 171 -3.82 -9.48 -3.33
CA ASP A 171 -2.77 -8.89 -2.50
C ASP A 171 -2.70 -7.36 -2.63
N ALA A 172 -2.87 -6.82 -3.84
CA ALA A 172 -3.04 -5.37 -4.05
C ALA A 172 -4.30 -4.78 -3.37
N ALA A 173 -5.35 -5.57 -3.13
CA ALA A 173 -6.50 -5.13 -2.35
C ALA A 173 -6.19 -5.08 -0.85
N MET A 174 -5.47 -6.09 -0.33
CA MET A 174 -5.00 -6.11 1.05
C MET A 174 -4.02 -4.96 1.33
N ALA A 175 -3.04 -4.73 0.45
CA ALA A 175 -2.14 -3.59 0.49
C ALA A 175 -2.89 -2.24 0.48
N SER A 176 -3.99 -2.13 -0.30
CA SER A 176 -4.81 -0.91 -0.32
C SER A 176 -5.49 -0.65 1.04
N ILE A 177 -5.95 -1.71 1.71
CA ILE A 177 -6.55 -1.60 3.06
C ILE A 177 -5.49 -1.20 4.09
N LEU A 178 -4.29 -1.79 4.02
CA LEU A 178 -3.17 -1.42 4.89
C LEU A 178 -2.76 0.05 4.70
N ALA A 179 -2.68 0.52 3.46
CA ALA A 179 -2.36 1.92 3.15
C ALA A 179 -3.41 2.87 3.73
N HIS A 180 -4.69 2.50 3.63
CA HIS A 180 -5.78 3.31 4.15
C HIS A 180 -5.83 3.32 5.69
N GLU A 181 -5.56 2.17 6.32
CA GLU A 181 -5.47 2.09 7.78
C GLU A 181 -4.28 2.93 8.29
N ALA A 182 -3.13 2.83 7.63
CA ALA A 182 -1.97 3.67 7.92
C ALA A 182 -2.30 5.16 7.74
N ALA A 183 -3.08 5.52 6.70
CA ALA A 183 -3.52 6.88 6.47
C ALA A 183 -4.45 7.39 7.58
N ALA A 184 -5.42 6.58 7.98
CA ALA A 184 -6.36 6.93 9.04
C ALA A 184 -5.66 7.17 10.37
N ASP A 185 -4.76 6.26 10.76
CA ASP A 185 -4.04 6.41 12.02
C ASP A 185 -3.01 7.56 11.99
N ALA A 186 -2.40 7.82 10.82
CA ALA A 186 -1.58 9.02 10.63
C ALA A 186 -2.42 10.30 10.81
N ARG A 187 -3.63 10.38 10.22
CA ARG A 187 -4.55 11.52 10.42
C ARG A 187 -4.93 11.68 11.90
N GLU A 188 -5.22 10.58 12.60
CA GLU A 188 -5.51 10.59 14.05
C GLU A 188 -4.32 11.06 14.88
N SER A 189 -3.09 10.76 14.43
CA SER A 189 -1.84 11.18 15.09
C SER A 189 -1.41 12.61 14.75
N GLY A 190 -2.21 13.35 13.97
CA GLY A 190 -1.92 14.74 13.60
C GLY A 190 -1.07 14.91 12.35
N TRP A 191 -1.28 14.08 11.31
CA TRP A 191 -0.61 14.21 10.01
C TRP A 191 -0.57 15.67 9.53
N GLU A 192 0.60 16.31 9.61
CA GLU A 192 0.76 17.72 9.25
C GLU A 192 0.83 17.90 7.72
N ASP A 193 0.39 19.07 7.23
CA ASP A 193 0.65 19.47 5.84
C ASP A 193 1.99 20.17 5.89
N ASP A 194 2.92 19.78 5.01
CA ASP A 194 4.10 20.60 4.80
C ASP A 194 3.64 21.87 4.09
N VAL A 195 3.38 22.92 4.88
CA VAL A 195 3.13 24.26 4.36
C VAL A 195 4.44 24.70 3.72
N ASP A 196 4.44 24.76 2.39
CA ASP A 196 5.54 25.29 1.59
C ASP A 196 5.99 26.66 2.13
N SER A 197 7.02 26.64 2.97
CA SER A 197 7.51 27.78 3.74
C SER A 197 8.60 28.54 2.98
N ARG A 198 8.58 28.48 1.63
CA ARG A 198 9.44 29.29 0.78
C ARG A 198 9.10 30.79 0.95
N MET A 199 9.91 31.45 1.77
CA MET A 199 9.95 32.91 1.87
C MET A 199 10.62 33.49 0.62
N PHE A 200 9.84 34.08 -0.29
CA PHE A 200 10.38 34.83 -1.42
C PHE A 200 10.88 36.20 -0.94
N CYS A 201 12.19 36.35 -0.76
CA CYS A 201 12.81 37.67 -0.59
C CYS A 201 13.00 38.32 -1.97
N PHE A 202 12.23 39.37 -2.27
CA PHE A 202 12.51 40.25 -3.39
C PHE A 202 13.60 41.23 -2.96
N GLY A 203 14.77 41.11 -3.59
CA GLY A 203 15.88 42.08 -3.49
C GLY A 203 15.89 43.06 -4.64
#